data_AF-A0A9W6HW08-F1
#
_entry.id   AF-A0A9W6HW08-F1
#
_cell.length_a   1.000
_cell.length_b   1.000
_cell.length_c   1.000
_cell.angle_alpha   90.00
_cell.angle_beta   90.00
_cell.angle_gamma   90.00
#
_symmetry.space_group_name_H-M   'P 1'
#
loop_
_entity.id
_entity.type
_entity.pdbx_description
1 polymer ?
#
loop_
_entity_poly.entity_id
_entity_poly.type
_entity_poly.pdbx_seq_one_letter_code
_entity_poly.pdbx_strand_id
1 'polypeptide(L)'
;MLTGTETSAYAVSKNADGTVEVRIHEFKDADRLERDLDAAGVRADISYLPPGKECRTGRGKTVGRVTAMGPDSTAVARMVDGGLEIDPRRIGEDQTLVLEFAGNEEETPETEKREMLWRLTAHMITGQVGPCVAIEDPTWKGGSGS
;
A
#
# COMPACT_ATOMS: atom_id res chain seq x y z
N MET A 1 11.64 31.64 14.81
CA MET A 1 10.56 30.87 14.18
C MET A 1 11.23 29.68 13.51
N LEU A 2 10.92 28.46 13.96
CA LEU A 2 11.53 27.23 13.45
C LEU A 2 10.80 26.84 12.15
N THR A 3 11.46 26.96 11.00
CA THR A 3 10.95 26.38 9.76
C THR A 3 11.38 24.91 9.72
N GLY A 4 10.59 24.04 10.36
CA GLY A 4 10.70 22.62 10.13
C GLY A 4 10.11 22.31 8.76
N THR A 5 10.95 21.90 7.80
CA THR A 5 10.48 21.24 6.58
C THR A 5 10.07 19.82 6.98
N GLU A 6 8.89 19.66 7.56
CA GLU A 6 8.35 18.31 7.75
C GLU A 6 7.96 17.76 6.37
N THR A 7 8.67 16.74 5.92
CA THR A 7 8.30 15.96 4.74
C THR A 7 6.98 15.26 5.06
N SER A 8 5.98 15.40 4.19
CA SER A 8 4.70 14.69 4.33
C SER A 8 4.93 13.18 4.46
N ALA A 9 4.06 12.47 5.20
CA ALA A 9 4.12 11.01 5.32
C ALA A 9 4.04 10.28 3.96
N TYR A 10 3.49 10.94 2.95
CA TYR A 10 3.41 10.45 1.58
C TYR A 10 3.33 11.61 0.57
N ALA A 11 3.48 11.27 -0.71
CA ALA A 11 3.20 12.15 -1.84
C ALA A 11 2.38 11.40 -2.91
N VAL A 12 1.39 12.08 -3.49
CA VAL A 12 0.57 11.57 -4.60
C VAL A 12 0.74 12.52 -5.79
N SER A 13 1.04 11.97 -6.97
CA SER A 13 1.14 12.75 -8.22
C SER A 13 0.54 12.00 -9.39
N LYS A 14 -0.19 12.73 -10.24
CA LYS A 14 -0.75 12.18 -11.48
C LYS A 14 0.23 12.39 -12.63
N ASN A 15 0.56 11.32 -13.33
CA ASN A 15 1.40 11.34 -14.50
C ASN A 15 0.61 11.75 -15.75
N ALA A 16 1.33 12.21 -16.78
CA ALA A 16 0.74 12.65 -18.04
C ALA A 16 0.04 11.51 -18.81
N ASP A 17 0.43 10.25 -18.57
CA ASP A 17 -0.17 9.05 -19.17
C ASP A 17 -1.45 8.57 -18.44
N GLY A 18 -1.84 9.27 -17.37
CA GLY A 18 -3.01 8.99 -16.55
C GLY A 18 -2.77 8.07 -15.36
N THR A 19 -1.56 7.54 -15.17
CA THR A 19 -1.19 6.78 -13.97
C THR A 19 -1.02 7.71 -12.76
N VAL A 20 -1.06 7.13 -11.56
CA VAL A 20 -0.88 7.85 -10.28
C VAL A 20 0.33 7.26 -9.57
N GLU A 21 1.35 8.08 -9.34
CA GLU A 21 2.50 7.74 -8.52
C GLU A 21 2.20 8.08 -7.05
N VAL A 22 2.53 7.14 -6.17
CA VAL A 22 2.44 7.26 -4.71
C VAL A 22 3.81 6.97 -4.14
N ARG A 23 4.37 7.92 -3.40
CA ARG A 23 5.54 7.70 -2.55
C ARG A 23 5.11 7.68 -1.10
N ILE A 24 5.52 6.66 -0.37
CA ILE A 24 5.20 6.51 1.06
C ILE A 24 6.51 6.66 1.82
N HIS A 25 6.57 7.68 2.66
CA HIS A 25 7.73 8.02 3.49
C HIS A 25 7.53 7.51 4.92
N GLU A 26 6.29 7.55 5.41
CA GLU A 26 5.90 7.06 6.73
C GLU A 26 4.57 6.30 6.63
N PHE A 27 4.41 5.24 7.42
CA PHE A 27 3.17 4.46 7.51
C PHE A 27 2.13 5.13 8.42
N LYS A 28 1.82 6.38 8.09
CA LYS A 28 0.85 7.24 8.78
C LYS A 28 -0.13 7.85 7.77
N ASP A 29 -1.18 8.45 8.30
CA ASP A 29 -2.18 9.20 7.52
C ASP A 29 -2.87 8.40 6.41
N ALA A 30 -3.15 7.10 6.64
CA ALA A 30 -3.84 6.23 5.69
C ALA A 30 -5.13 6.86 5.15
N ASP A 31 -6.02 7.32 6.03
CA ASP A 31 -7.28 7.97 5.64
C ASP A 31 -7.06 9.20 4.74
N ARG A 32 -5.95 9.92 4.93
CA ARG A 32 -5.62 11.10 4.12
C ARG A 32 -5.10 10.68 2.75
N LEU A 33 -4.23 9.68 2.71
CA LEU A 33 -3.74 9.09 1.47
C LEU A 33 -4.89 8.52 0.62
N GLU A 34 -5.85 7.81 1.24
CA GLU A 34 -7.04 7.30 0.57
C GLU A 34 -7.85 8.42 -0.09
N ARG A 35 -8.07 9.54 0.61
CA ARG A 35 -8.78 10.70 0.05
C ARG A 35 -8.02 11.35 -1.10
N ASP A 36 -6.71 11.48 -0.99
CA ASP A 36 -5.87 12.07 -2.05
C ASP A 36 -5.81 11.15 -3.28
N LEU A 37 -5.81 9.83 -3.07
CA LEU A 37 -5.94 8.82 -4.13
C LEU A 37 -7.31 8.88 -4.81
N ASP A 38 -8.40 8.99 -4.05
CA ASP A 38 -9.76 9.12 -4.60
C ASP A 38 -9.88 10.39 -5.45
N ALA A 39 -9.33 11.51 -4.98
CA ALA A 39 -9.24 12.75 -5.75
C ALA A 39 -8.41 12.61 -7.04
N ALA A 40 -7.44 11.69 -7.08
CA ALA A 40 -6.67 11.35 -8.27
C ALA A 40 -7.37 10.32 -9.19
N GLY A 41 -8.52 9.77 -8.77
CA GLY A 41 -9.32 8.78 -9.49
C GLY A 41 -9.04 7.33 -9.10
N VAL A 42 -8.33 7.09 -8.00
CA VAL A 42 -7.99 5.75 -7.48
C VAL A 42 -8.83 5.45 -6.25
N ARG A 43 -9.76 4.50 -6.37
CA ARG A 43 -10.44 3.96 -5.19
C ARG A 43 -9.55 2.92 -4.50
N ALA A 44 -9.02 3.28 -3.34
CA ALA A 44 -8.15 2.42 -2.56
C ALA A 44 -8.58 2.30 -1.09
N ASP A 45 -8.21 1.18 -0.47
CA ASP A 45 -8.18 0.97 0.98
C ASP A 45 -6.73 0.73 1.39
N ILE A 46 -6.22 1.55 2.31
CA ILE A 46 -4.84 1.54 2.76
C ILE A 46 -4.81 1.07 4.21
N SER A 47 -4.09 0.00 4.48
CA SER A 47 -3.90 -0.52 5.83
C SER A 47 -2.42 -0.56 6.18
N TYR A 48 -2.02 0.22 7.19
CA TYR A 48 -0.70 0.13 7.79
C TYR A 48 -0.72 -0.82 8.98
N LEU A 49 0.19 -1.79 8.97
CA LEU A 49 0.28 -2.88 9.92
C LEU A 49 1.68 -2.90 10.56
N PRO A 50 1.78 -3.28 11.84
CA PRO A 50 3.07 -3.59 12.45
C PRO A 50 3.80 -4.71 11.70
N PRO A 51 5.14 -4.81 11.87
CA PRO A 51 5.90 -5.95 11.37
C PRO A 51 5.30 -7.29 11.83
N GLY A 52 5.27 -8.28 10.93
CA GLY A 52 4.74 -9.61 11.24
C GLY A 52 3.22 -9.72 11.33
N LYS A 53 2.49 -8.67 10.92
CA LYS A 53 1.03 -8.69 10.87
C LYS A 53 0.51 -8.73 9.44
N GLU A 54 -0.71 -9.23 9.31
CA GLU A 54 -1.55 -9.12 8.12
C GLU A 54 -2.99 -8.80 8.51
N CYS A 55 -3.80 -8.30 7.58
CA CYS A 55 -5.22 -8.20 7.83
C CYS A 55 -5.88 -9.58 7.70
N ARG A 56 -6.80 -9.90 8.62
CA ARG A 56 -7.63 -11.09 8.52
C ARG A 56 -8.34 -11.13 7.17
N THR A 57 -8.33 -12.30 6.53
CA THR A 57 -9.08 -12.54 5.29
C THR A 57 -10.59 -12.34 5.48
N GLY A 58 -11.31 -12.16 4.37
CA GLY A 58 -12.76 -11.93 4.40
C GLY A 58 -13.17 -10.46 4.56
N ARG A 59 -12.28 -9.52 4.21
CA ARG A 59 -12.59 -8.09 4.13
C ARG A 59 -13.51 -7.72 2.96
N GLY A 60 -13.95 -8.68 2.17
CA GLY A 60 -14.88 -8.46 1.07
C GLY A 60 -14.85 -9.59 0.05
N LYS A 61 -15.56 -9.40 -1.05
CA LYS A 61 -15.56 -10.35 -2.17
C LYS A 61 -14.35 -10.08 -3.05
N THR A 62 -13.37 -10.99 -3.03
CA THR A 62 -12.21 -10.91 -3.94
C THR A 62 -12.63 -11.26 -5.36
N VAL A 63 -12.26 -10.41 -6.32
CA VAL A 63 -12.35 -10.74 -7.74
C VAL A 63 -11.13 -11.59 -8.09
N GLY A 64 -11.38 -12.78 -8.64
CA GLY A 64 -10.34 -13.78 -8.91
C GLY A 64 -9.10 -13.17 -9.57
N ARG A 65 -7.92 -13.56 -9.09
CA ARG A 65 -6.55 -13.13 -9.46
C ARG A 65 -6.47 -11.96 -10.45
N VAL A 66 -6.99 -10.79 -10.07
CA VAL A 66 -6.48 -9.55 -10.63
C VAL A 66 -5.04 -9.50 -10.15
N THR A 67 -4.11 -9.33 -11.07
CA THR A 67 -2.70 -9.07 -10.75
C THR A 67 -2.64 -7.66 -10.17
N ALA A 68 -3.13 -7.48 -8.93
CA ALA A 68 -3.15 -6.20 -8.26
C ALA A 68 -1.72 -5.61 -8.20
N MET A 69 -0.72 -6.48 -8.13
CA MET A 69 0.68 -6.17 -8.38
C MET A 69 1.35 -7.15 -9.33
N GLY A 70 2.20 -6.64 -10.23
CA GLY A 70 3.03 -7.45 -11.12
C GLY A 70 3.94 -6.61 -12.02
N PRO A 71 4.93 -7.22 -12.68
CA PRO A 71 5.83 -6.51 -13.61
C PRO A 71 5.19 -6.26 -14.99
N ASP A 72 4.08 -6.93 -15.28
CA ASP A 72 3.44 -6.90 -16.59
C ASP A 72 2.54 -5.67 -16.75
N SER A 73 2.32 -5.24 -18.00
CA SER A 73 1.45 -4.09 -18.35
C SER A 73 -0.05 -4.28 -18.03
N THR A 74 -0.40 -5.43 -17.46
CA THR A 74 -1.76 -5.76 -17.00
C THR A 74 -1.94 -5.57 -15.50
N ALA A 75 -0.86 -5.30 -14.75
CA ALA A 75 -0.93 -5.05 -13.33
C ALA A 75 -1.66 -3.73 -13.02
N VAL A 76 -2.38 -3.71 -11.90
CA VAL A 76 -3.05 -2.49 -11.42
C VAL A 76 -2.04 -1.54 -10.80
N ALA A 77 -1.15 -2.08 -9.98
CA ALA A 77 -0.05 -1.37 -9.35
C ALA A 77 1.28 -2.01 -9.70
N ARG A 78 2.32 -1.20 -9.82
CA ARG A 78 3.71 -1.63 -9.99
C ARG A 78 4.59 -0.96 -8.98
N MET A 79 5.58 -1.68 -8.48
CA MET A 79 6.64 -1.10 -7.66
C MET A 79 7.50 -0.19 -8.54
N VAL A 80 7.74 1.02 -8.05
CA VAL A 80 8.70 1.97 -8.61
C VAL A 80 9.67 2.38 -7.52
N ASP A 81 10.73 3.12 -7.88
CA ASP A 81 11.72 3.56 -6.91
C ASP A 81 11.07 4.42 -5.81
N GLY A 82 11.11 3.93 -4.57
CA GLY A 82 10.51 4.59 -3.40
C GLY A 82 8.98 4.61 -3.36
N GLY A 83 8.26 3.79 -4.13
CA GLY A 83 6.80 3.83 -4.12
C GLY A 83 6.07 2.89 -5.07
N LEU A 84 4.86 3.32 -5.45
CA LEU A 84 3.94 2.60 -6.32
C LEU A 84 3.48 3.50 -7.46
N GLU A 85 3.40 2.93 -8.66
CA GLU A 85 2.59 3.52 -9.72
C GLU A 85 1.33 2.69 -9.92
N ILE A 86 0.18 3.35 -9.92
CA ILE A 86 -1.15 2.76 -10.02
C ILE A 86 -1.78 3.22 -11.34
N ASP A 87 -2.35 2.29 -12.12
CA ASP A 87 -3.18 2.60 -13.28
C ASP A 87 -4.66 2.57 -12.90
N PRO A 88 -5.32 3.74 -12.72
CA PRO A 88 -6.72 3.80 -12.28
C PRO A 88 -7.66 3.12 -13.29
N ARG A 89 -7.30 3.05 -14.57
CA ARG A 89 -8.13 2.46 -15.64
C ARG A 89 -8.29 0.95 -15.49
N ARG A 90 -7.48 0.32 -14.64
CA ARG A 90 -7.55 -1.11 -14.31
C ARG A 90 -8.43 -1.40 -13.09
N ILE A 91 -8.95 -0.37 -12.43
CA ILE A 91 -9.86 -0.48 -11.28
C ILE A 91 -11.28 -0.26 -11.79
N GLY A 92 -12.11 -1.30 -11.72
CA GLY A 92 -13.53 -1.22 -12.09
C GLY A 92 -14.31 -0.25 -11.20
N GLU A 93 -15.44 0.24 -11.70
CA GLU A 93 -16.28 1.22 -10.99
C GLU A 93 -16.82 0.72 -9.65
N ASP A 94 -16.94 -0.60 -9.47
CA ASP A 94 -17.35 -1.27 -8.24
C ASP A 94 -16.18 -1.94 -7.50
N GLN A 95 -14.94 -1.65 -7.89
CA GLN A 95 -13.75 -2.26 -7.32
C GLN A 95 -12.98 -1.27 -6.44
N THR A 96 -12.28 -1.83 -5.46
CA THR A 96 -11.40 -1.12 -4.54
C THR A 96 -10.06 -1.84 -4.52
N LEU A 97 -8.97 -1.09 -4.77
CA LEU A 97 -7.60 -1.58 -4.63
C LEU A 97 -7.21 -1.57 -3.16
N VAL A 98 -7.03 -2.75 -2.56
CA VAL A 98 -6.56 -2.87 -1.18
C VAL A 98 -5.04 -2.96 -1.19
N LEU A 99 -4.38 -2.07 -0.45
CA LEU A 99 -2.94 -2.06 -0.24
C LEU A 99 -2.65 -2.18 1.27
N GLU A 100 -2.01 -3.27 1.65
CA GLU A 100 -1.65 -3.56 3.02
C GLU A 100 -0.13 -3.52 3.15
N PHE A 101 0.37 -2.61 3.98
CA PHE A 101 1.78 -2.40 4.23
C PHE A 101 2.09 -2.89 5.65
N ALA A 102 2.96 -3.89 5.78
CA ALA A 102 3.39 -4.41 7.08
C ALA A 102 4.90 -4.19 7.27
N GLY A 103 5.29 -3.37 8.24
CA GLY A 103 6.71 -3.02 8.45
C GLY A 103 6.92 -1.99 9.55
N ASN A 104 8.18 -1.65 9.81
CA ASN A 104 8.56 -0.65 10.81
C ASN A 104 8.86 0.70 10.16
N GLU A 105 8.62 1.76 10.92
CA GLU A 105 8.84 3.15 10.52
C GLU A 105 10.33 3.54 10.49
N GLU A 106 11.19 2.81 11.19
CA GLU A 106 12.59 3.21 11.41
C GLU A 106 13.51 2.68 10.31
N GLU A 107 13.69 3.48 9.26
CA GLU A 107 14.90 3.47 8.45
C GLU A 107 16.08 3.92 9.32
N THR A 108 16.78 2.97 9.94
CA THR A 108 18.14 3.23 10.45
C THR A 108 19.17 2.91 9.37
N PRO A 109 20.38 3.50 9.41
CA PRO A 109 21.48 3.15 8.51
C PRO A 109 21.86 1.65 8.56
N GLU A 110 21.48 0.95 9.63
CA GLU A 110 21.62 -0.51 9.76
C GLU A 110 20.52 -1.28 9.02
N THR A 111 19.36 -0.66 8.80
CA THR A 111 18.19 -1.27 8.16
C THR A 111 18.12 -0.99 6.65
N GLU A 112 18.87 0.01 6.13
CA GLU A 112 19.12 0.24 4.69
C GLU A 112 19.69 -1.00 3.96
N LYS A 113 20.34 -1.92 4.68
CA LYS A 113 20.93 -3.15 4.11
C LYS A 113 19.98 -4.34 4.01
N ARG A 114 18.76 -4.26 4.55
CA ARG A 114 17.80 -5.38 4.50
C ARG A 114 16.81 -5.12 3.39
N GLU A 115 16.98 -5.85 2.29
CA GLU A 115 15.92 -6.06 1.32
C GLU A 115 14.67 -6.53 2.07
N MET A 116 13.61 -5.71 2.05
CA MET A 116 12.33 -5.81 2.77
C MET A 116 12.29 -5.18 4.18
N LEU A 117 12.43 -3.84 4.25
CA LEU A 117 11.99 -3.01 5.38
C LEU A 117 10.48 -3.17 5.69
N TRP A 118 9.71 -3.51 4.67
CA TRP A 118 8.26 -3.65 4.75
C TRP A 118 7.77 -4.63 3.69
N ARG A 119 6.58 -5.19 3.92
CA ARG A 119 5.89 -6.09 3.02
C ARG A 119 4.66 -5.38 2.45
N LEU A 120 4.51 -5.41 1.13
CA LEU A 120 3.28 -5.01 0.46
C LEU A 120 2.44 -6.23 0.11
N THR A 121 1.16 -6.18 0.48
CA THR A 121 0.14 -7.06 -0.10
C THR A 121 -0.85 -6.19 -0.85
N ALA A 122 -1.10 -6.54 -2.11
CA ALA A 122 -2.11 -5.88 -2.92
C ALA A 122 -3.14 -6.89 -3.39
N HIS A 123 -4.42 -6.53 -3.29
CA HIS A 123 -5.51 -7.33 -3.81
C HIS A 123 -6.70 -6.45 -4.19
N MET A 124 -7.59 -6.99 -5.02
CA MET A 124 -8.76 -6.27 -5.52
C MET A 124 -10.03 -6.83 -4.87
N ILE A 125 -10.83 -5.95 -4.27
CA ILE A 125 -12.11 -6.29 -3.64
C ILE A 125 -13.24 -5.59 -4.39
N THR A 126 -14.34 -6.31 -4.62
CA THR A 126 -15.59 -5.71 -5.11
C THR A 126 -16.40 -5.13 -3.95
N GLY A 127 -16.87 -3.91 -4.15
CA GLY A 127 -17.72 -3.17 -3.23
C GLY A 127 -16.94 -2.58 -2.07
N GLN A 128 -17.64 -2.48 -0.93
CA GLN A 128 -17.07 -1.93 0.29
C GLN A 128 -16.10 -2.92 0.93
N VAL A 129 -14.93 -2.41 1.33
CA VAL A 129 -13.93 -3.16 2.08
C VAL A 129 -14.26 -3.10 3.57
N GLY A 130 -14.27 -4.26 4.23
CA GLY A 130 -14.41 -4.39 5.67
C GLY A 130 -13.13 -3.97 6.39
N PRO A 131 -13.21 -3.69 7.71
CA PRO A 131 -12.07 -3.21 8.47
C PRO A 131 -10.90 -4.20 8.48
N CYS A 132 -9.67 -3.69 8.49
CA CYS A 132 -8.48 -4.51 8.73
C CYS A 132 -8.43 -4.94 10.20
N VAL A 133 -8.61 -6.23 10.46
CA VAL A 133 -8.34 -6.82 11.78
C VAL A 133 -6.98 -7.48 11.73
N ALA A 134 -5.98 -6.87 12.37
CA ALA A 134 -4.62 -7.39 12.38
C ALA A 134 -4.55 -8.78 13.05
N ILE A 135 -3.91 -9.72 12.36
CA ILE A 135 -3.57 -11.07 12.85
C ILE A 135 -2.08 -11.34 12.63
N GLU A 136 -1.54 -12.38 13.27
CA GLU A 136 -0.18 -12.82 12.98
C GLU A 136 -0.09 -13.30 11.53
N ASP A 137 0.91 -12.82 10.80
CA ASP A 137 1.25 -13.31 9.47
C ASP A 137 2.11 -14.59 9.62
N PRO A 138 1.58 -15.78 9.30
CA PRO A 138 2.34 -17.03 9.42
C PRO A 138 3.48 -17.16 8.40
N THR A 139 3.48 -16.31 7.36
CA THR A 139 4.50 -16.28 6.32
C THR A 139 5.67 -15.35 6.66
N TRP A 140 5.50 -14.49 7.66
CA TRP A 140 6.54 -13.57 8.13
C TRP A 140 7.72 -14.35 8.73
N LYS A 141 8.91 -14.19 8.15
CA LYS A 141 10.16 -14.83 8.61
C LYS A 141 11.03 -13.90 9.48
N GLY A 142 10.54 -12.72 9.85
CA GLY A 142 11.28 -11.76 10.65
C GLY A 142 11.13 -11.99 12.15
N GLY A 143 12.11 -12.67 12.75
CA GLY A 143 12.30 -12.75 14.19
C GLY A 143 11.78 -14.03 14.82
N SER A 144 12.48 -15.14 14.58
CA SER A 144 12.35 -16.33 15.43
C SER A 144 12.68 -15.93 16.88
N GLY A 145 11.66 -15.93 17.74
CA GLY A 145 11.90 -16.21 19.14
C GLY A 145 12.60 -17.56 19.28
N SER A 146 13.76 -17.56 19.91
CA SER A 146 14.40 -18.68 20.59
C SER A 146 15.32 -18.11 21.66
#